data_AF-A0A8H5PQ21-F1
#
_entry.id   AF-A0A8H5PQ21-F1
#
_cell.length_a   1.000
_cell.length_b   1.000
_cell.length_c   1.000
_cell.angle_alpha   90.00
_cell.angle_beta   90.00
_cell.angle_gamma   90.00
#
_symmetry.space_group_name_H-M   'P 1'
#
loop_
_entity.id
_entity.type
_entity.pdbx_description
1 polymer ?
#
loop_
_entity_poly.entity_id
_entity_poly.type
_entity_poly.pdbx_seq_one_letter_code
_entity_poly.pdbx_strand_id
1 'polypeptide(L)'
;MPEQRTPDVSKIDHGDSKARELYMMAYAGAINHFDYDRHQSASKLAMGNVCSDFARRGFSAVGAAYFFYKLDVAFWDIYFGDLGNDKPACPWTARPVQNDPNDEPSDDYIEWRRQQGMVESAQSQDDVSGGHLIAQGGISEDPTPTFESLQQAYHEVAKAAKVAIEMANKNTEMCKSMASLLEQKIRLQQKVDSLQEELARVESERNNLRRRLRDATFAGPRRQLPSYRQ
;
A
#
# COMPACT_ATOMS: atom_id res chain seq x y z
N MET A 1 13.70 27.83 -8.27
CA MET A 1 13.15 26.49 -7.96
C MET A 1 13.82 25.50 -8.90
N PRO A 2 14.52 24.45 -8.42
CA PRO A 2 15.02 23.41 -9.31
C PRO A 2 13.82 22.72 -9.98
N GLU A 3 13.86 22.58 -11.31
CA GLU A 3 12.88 21.78 -12.06
C GLU A 3 12.91 20.36 -11.53
N GLN A 4 11.88 19.97 -10.77
CA GLN A 4 11.74 18.63 -10.26
C GLN A 4 11.38 17.72 -11.44
N ARG A 5 12.40 17.14 -12.08
CA ARG A 5 12.20 16.23 -13.20
C ARG A 5 11.52 14.97 -12.69
N THR A 6 10.37 14.64 -13.28
CA THR A 6 9.73 13.34 -13.11
C THR A 6 10.74 12.23 -13.42
N PRO A 7 10.75 11.13 -12.66
CA PRO A 7 11.65 10.02 -12.92
C PRO A 7 11.41 9.44 -14.33
N ASP A 8 12.50 9.04 -14.98
CA ASP A 8 12.50 8.46 -16.32
C ASP A 8 12.23 6.96 -16.25
N VAL A 9 11.07 6.52 -16.76
CA VAL A 9 10.64 5.12 -16.73
C VAL A 9 11.59 4.19 -17.50
N SER A 10 12.26 4.70 -18.54
CA SER A 10 13.15 3.88 -19.39
C SER A 10 14.40 3.35 -18.67
N LYS A 11 14.67 3.88 -17.48
CA LYS A 11 15.83 3.53 -16.65
C LYS A 11 15.51 2.50 -15.58
N ILE A 12 14.33 1.91 -15.64
CA ILE A 12 13.78 1.07 -14.58
C ILE A 12 13.69 -0.34 -15.10
N ASP A 13 14.15 -1.27 -14.29
CA ASP A 13 13.89 -2.67 -14.55
C ASP A 13 12.39 -2.95 -14.37
N HIS A 14 11.71 -3.17 -15.49
CA HIS A 14 10.29 -3.48 -15.51
C HIS A 14 9.98 -4.87 -14.93
N GLY A 15 10.96 -5.75 -14.72
CA GLY A 15 10.77 -7.02 -14.04
C GLY A 15 10.85 -6.92 -12.51
N ASP A 16 11.56 -5.91 -11.99
CA ASP A 16 11.76 -5.71 -10.57
C ASP A 16 10.58 -4.96 -9.93
N SER A 17 9.75 -5.70 -9.19
CA SER A 17 8.60 -5.17 -8.45
C SER A 17 8.97 -4.00 -7.53
N LYS A 18 10.13 -4.06 -6.87
CA LYS A 18 10.58 -3.02 -5.95
C LYS A 18 11.04 -1.77 -6.70
N ALA A 19 11.67 -1.93 -7.85
CA ALA A 19 12.03 -0.80 -8.70
C ALA A 19 10.78 -0.08 -9.24
N ARG A 20 9.74 -0.84 -9.62
CA ARG A 20 8.45 -0.28 -10.02
C ARG A 20 7.73 0.44 -8.89
N GLU A 21 7.73 -0.11 -7.68
CA GLU A 21 7.17 0.57 -6.50
C GLU A 21 7.89 1.90 -6.21
N LEU A 22 9.22 1.88 -6.18
CA LEU A 22 10.03 3.09 -5.96
C LEU A 22 9.78 4.14 -7.04
N TYR A 23 9.55 3.73 -8.29
CA TYR A 23 9.14 4.64 -9.36
C TYR A 23 7.83 5.34 -9.04
N MET A 24 6.80 4.58 -8.66
CA MET A 24 5.48 5.12 -8.40
C MET A 24 5.53 6.15 -7.26
N MET A 25 6.26 5.85 -6.18
CA MET A 25 6.48 6.79 -5.08
C MET A 25 7.26 8.04 -5.52
N ALA A 26 8.35 7.87 -6.27
CA ALA A 26 9.17 8.99 -6.75
C ALA A 26 8.40 9.88 -7.74
N TYR A 27 7.58 9.29 -8.62
CA TYR A 27 6.74 10.01 -9.55
C TYR A 27 5.69 10.84 -8.81
N ALA A 28 4.96 10.24 -7.87
CA ALA A 28 4.00 10.95 -7.03
C ALA A 28 4.67 12.11 -6.27
N GLY A 29 5.89 11.88 -5.75
CA GLY A 29 6.67 12.94 -5.10
C GLY A 29 7.06 14.08 -6.03
N ALA A 30 7.46 13.76 -7.27
CA ALA A 30 7.86 14.76 -8.26
C ALA A 30 6.70 15.68 -8.70
N ILE A 31 5.46 15.18 -8.68
CA ILE A 31 4.27 15.96 -8.97
C ILE A 31 3.60 16.56 -7.71
N ASN A 32 4.26 16.48 -6.54
CA ASN A 32 3.73 16.91 -5.24
C ASN A 32 2.38 16.28 -4.86
N HIS A 33 2.15 15.03 -5.28
CA HIS A 33 0.92 14.28 -5.04
C HIS A 33 1.10 13.08 -4.09
N PHE A 34 2.30 12.92 -3.52
CA PHE A 34 2.59 11.80 -2.65
C PHE A 34 1.93 11.94 -1.27
N ASP A 35 0.96 11.07 -1.03
CA ASP A 35 0.36 10.79 0.27
C ASP A 35 0.53 9.29 0.58
N TYR A 36 1.14 8.99 1.74
CA TYR A 36 1.48 7.62 2.14
C TYR A 36 0.26 6.79 2.56
N ASP A 37 -0.68 7.38 3.29
CA ASP A 37 -1.89 6.67 3.74
C ASP A 37 -2.75 6.29 2.53
N ARG A 38 -2.89 7.23 1.59
CA ARG A 38 -3.56 7.00 0.32
C ARG A 38 -2.84 5.95 -0.53
N HIS A 39 -1.50 5.93 -0.50
CA HIS A 39 -0.70 4.97 -1.25
C HIS A 39 -1.00 3.56 -0.73
N GLN A 40 -0.94 3.37 0.59
CA GLN A 40 -1.28 2.09 1.21
C GLN A 40 -2.73 1.66 0.92
N SER A 41 -3.69 2.58 1.00
CA SER A 41 -5.09 2.30 0.67
C SER A 41 -5.26 1.88 -0.80
N ALA A 42 -4.61 2.58 -1.74
CA ALA A 42 -4.65 2.25 -3.15
C ALA A 42 -4.02 0.88 -3.44
N SER A 43 -2.89 0.53 -2.81
CA SER A 43 -2.26 -0.78 -2.95
C SER A 43 -3.16 -1.90 -2.46
N LYS A 44 -3.82 -1.73 -1.30
CA LYS A 44 -4.77 -2.74 -0.77
C LYS A 44 -5.99 -2.91 -1.67
N LEU A 45 -6.56 -1.80 -2.17
CA LEU A 45 -7.70 -1.84 -3.09
C LEU A 45 -7.32 -2.48 -4.43
N ALA A 46 -6.14 -2.16 -4.97
CA ALA A 46 -5.62 -2.78 -6.20
C ALA A 46 -5.48 -4.30 -6.03
N MET A 47 -4.88 -4.75 -4.92
CA MET A 47 -4.75 -6.17 -4.59
C MET A 47 -6.12 -6.87 -4.55
N GLY A 48 -7.07 -6.31 -3.78
CA GLY A 48 -8.42 -6.86 -3.69
C GLY A 48 -9.13 -6.95 -5.04
N ASN A 49 -9.05 -5.88 -5.85
CA ASN A 49 -9.72 -5.80 -7.15
C ASN A 49 -9.13 -6.79 -8.16
N VAL A 50 -7.79 -6.86 -8.24
CA VAL A 50 -7.10 -7.73 -9.19
C VAL A 50 -7.34 -9.21 -8.84
N CYS A 51 -7.18 -9.58 -7.57
CA CYS A 51 -7.45 -10.96 -7.14
C CYS A 51 -8.92 -11.35 -7.36
N SER A 52 -9.87 -10.46 -7.04
CA SER A 52 -11.29 -10.72 -7.28
C SER A 52 -11.61 -10.86 -8.77
N ASP A 53 -10.97 -10.06 -9.63
CA ASP A 53 -11.15 -10.16 -11.08
C ASP A 53 -10.61 -11.49 -11.62
N PHE A 54 -9.45 -11.95 -11.14
CA PHE A 54 -8.90 -13.25 -11.52
C PHE A 54 -9.77 -14.42 -11.06
N ALA A 55 -10.25 -14.38 -9.82
CA ALA A 55 -11.16 -15.40 -9.29
C ALA A 55 -12.47 -15.43 -10.07
N ARG A 56 -13.04 -14.26 -10.39
CA ARG A 56 -14.26 -14.14 -11.22
C ARG A 56 -14.08 -14.71 -12.63
N ARG A 57 -12.86 -14.64 -13.18
CA ARG A 57 -12.51 -15.23 -14.48
C ARG A 57 -12.18 -16.72 -14.39
N GLY A 58 -12.22 -17.31 -13.19
CA GLY A 58 -11.96 -18.73 -12.97
C GLY A 58 -10.48 -19.11 -13.00
N PHE A 59 -9.56 -18.16 -12.78
CA PHE A 59 -8.14 -18.49 -12.73
C PHE A 59 -7.77 -19.16 -11.40
N SER A 60 -7.27 -20.39 -11.49
CA SER A 60 -6.77 -21.14 -10.36
C SER A 60 -5.38 -20.70 -9.90
N ALA A 61 -4.56 -20.31 -10.88
CA ALA A 61 -3.24 -19.71 -10.73
C ALA A 61 -3.06 -18.64 -11.80
N VAL A 62 -2.16 -17.69 -11.54
CA VAL A 62 -1.78 -16.63 -12.47
C VAL A 62 -0.27 -16.45 -12.38
N GLY A 63 0.41 -16.31 -13.52
CA GLY A 63 1.85 -16.04 -13.54
C GLY A 63 2.21 -14.76 -12.79
N ALA A 64 3.32 -14.77 -12.05
CA ALA A 64 3.76 -13.69 -11.19
C ALA A 64 3.98 -12.38 -11.96
N ALA A 65 4.63 -12.44 -13.13
CA ALA A 65 4.88 -11.24 -13.94
C ALA A 65 3.56 -10.60 -14.39
N TYR A 66 2.60 -11.40 -14.86
CA TYR A 66 1.29 -10.88 -15.27
C TYR A 66 0.47 -10.36 -14.09
N PHE A 67 0.53 -11.04 -12.94
CA PHE A 67 -0.12 -10.62 -11.71
C PHE A 67 0.36 -9.24 -11.26
N PHE A 68 1.68 -9.05 -11.11
CA PHE A 68 2.22 -7.78 -10.66
C PHE A 68 1.98 -6.65 -11.67
N TYR A 69 2.07 -6.94 -12.97
CA TYR A 69 1.68 -5.97 -13.99
C TYR A 69 0.24 -5.48 -13.80
N LYS A 70 -0.71 -6.38 -13.52
CA LYS A 70 -2.10 -6.02 -13.28
C LYS A 70 -2.29 -5.23 -11.99
N LEU A 71 -1.54 -5.57 -10.93
CA LEU A 71 -1.53 -4.79 -9.70
C LEU A 71 -1.06 -3.36 -9.94
N ASP A 72 0.05 -3.17 -10.65
CA ASP A 72 0.62 -1.85 -10.87
C ASP A 72 -0.29 -0.96 -11.73
N VAL A 73 -0.93 -1.53 -12.76
CA VAL A 73 -1.92 -0.81 -13.58
C VAL A 73 -3.14 -0.43 -12.74
N ALA A 74 -3.69 -1.37 -11.96
CA ALA A 74 -4.84 -1.08 -11.10
C ALA A 74 -4.51 -0.05 -10.02
N PHE A 75 -3.34 -0.17 -9.40
CA PHE A 75 -2.82 0.81 -8.44
C PHE A 75 -2.72 2.19 -9.07
N TRP A 76 -2.13 2.31 -10.26
CA TRP A 76 -1.96 3.58 -10.94
C TRP A 76 -3.30 4.28 -11.20
N ASP A 77 -4.29 3.52 -11.65
CA ASP A 77 -5.64 4.04 -11.90
C ASP A 77 -6.35 4.48 -10.62
N ILE A 78 -6.19 3.74 -9.52
CA ILE A 78 -6.79 4.08 -8.22
C ILE A 78 -6.09 5.29 -7.59
N TYR A 79 -4.75 5.27 -7.58
CA TYR A 79 -3.96 6.27 -6.87
C TYR A 79 -3.96 7.63 -7.56
N PHE A 80 -3.90 7.67 -8.89
CA PHE A 80 -3.94 8.94 -9.65
C PHE A 80 -5.33 9.27 -10.21
N GLY A 81 -6.36 8.47 -9.88
CA GLY A 81 -7.71 8.63 -10.43
C GLY A 81 -8.39 9.97 -10.10
N ASP A 82 -8.02 10.62 -8.99
CA ASP A 82 -8.54 11.92 -8.59
C ASP A 82 -8.06 13.08 -9.47
N LEU A 83 -6.95 12.89 -10.19
CA LEU A 83 -6.43 13.88 -11.13
C LEU A 83 -7.30 14.00 -12.39
N GLY A 84 -8.25 13.08 -12.61
CA GLY A 84 -9.20 13.15 -13.72
C GLY A 84 -8.49 13.23 -15.07
N ASN A 85 -8.69 14.34 -15.78
CA ASN A 85 -8.09 14.58 -17.11
C ASN A 85 -6.57 14.85 -17.04
N ASP A 86 -6.06 15.27 -15.89
CA ASP A 86 -4.63 15.49 -15.67
C ASP A 86 -3.92 14.21 -15.21
N LYS A 87 -4.63 13.07 -15.15
CA LYS A 87 -4.06 11.78 -14.78
C LYS A 87 -2.98 11.39 -15.80
N PRO A 88 -1.75 11.11 -15.35
CA PRO A 88 -0.70 10.62 -16.23
C PRO A 88 -1.02 9.23 -16.75
N ALA A 89 -0.60 8.95 -17.99
CA ALA A 89 -0.67 7.62 -18.55
C ALA A 89 0.13 6.63 -17.70
N CYS A 90 -0.39 5.41 -17.55
CA CYS A 90 0.33 4.35 -16.85
C CYS A 90 1.66 4.07 -17.57
N PRO A 91 2.80 4.11 -16.87
CA PRO A 91 4.13 3.96 -17.46
C PRO A 91 4.41 2.52 -17.94
N TRP A 92 3.61 1.55 -17.48
CA TRP A 92 3.78 0.12 -17.77
C TRP A 92 3.08 -0.26 -19.08
N THR A 93 3.74 0.01 -20.22
CA THR A 93 3.18 -0.27 -21.55
C THR A 93 3.43 -1.71 -22.02
N ALA A 94 4.51 -2.34 -21.56
CA ALA A 94 4.85 -3.71 -21.90
C ALA A 94 4.03 -4.69 -21.06
N ARG A 95 2.99 -5.28 -21.67
CA ARG A 95 2.13 -6.27 -21.03
C ARG A 95 2.78 -7.66 -21.08
N PRO A 96 3.03 -8.32 -19.93
CA PRO A 96 3.46 -9.71 -19.90
C PRO A 96 2.42 -10.66 -20.50
N VAL A 97 2.86 -11.79 -21.01
CA VAL A 97 1.98 -12.85 -21.50
C VAL A 97 1.24 -13.46 -20.30
N GLN A 98 -0.09 -13.54 -20.39
CA GLN A 98 -0.94 -13.91 -19.26
C GLN A 98 -0.74 -15.35 -18.76
N ASN A 99 -0.38 -16.27 -19.66
CA ASN A 99 -0.12 -17.68 -19.37
C ASN A 99 1.25 -18.07 -19.93
N ASP A 100 2.28 -17.27 -19.63
CA ASP A 100 3.64 -17.66 -20.00
C ASP A 100 3.99 -18.96 -19.28
N PRO A 101 4.29 -20.07 -20.00
CA PRO A 101 4.62 -21.35 -19.39
C PRO A 101 5.92 -21.30 -18.56
N ASN A 102 6.73 -20.25 -18.71
CA ASN A 102 7.96 -20.05 -17.95
C ASN A 102 7.78 -19.12 -16.74
N ASP A 103 6.59 -18.55 -16.54
CA ASP A 103 6.30 -17.66 -15.41
C ASP A 103 5.81 -18.47 -14.21
N GLU A 104 6.44 -18.26 -13.07
CA GLU A 104 6.06 -18.94 -11.84
C GLU A 104 4.69 -18.45 -11.36
N PRO A 105 3.88 -19.31 -10.72
CA PRO A 105 2.63 -18.87 -10.11
C PRO A 105 2.84 -17.76 -9.08
N SER A 106 1.92 -16.79 -9.04
CA SER A 106 1.92 -15.75 -8.01
C SER A 106 1.55 -16.30 -6.63
N ASP A 107 2.51 -16.30 -5.71
CA ASP A 107 2.29 -16.64 -4.30
C ASP A 107 1.24 -15.74 -3.64
N ASP A 108 1.24 -14.45 -3.93
CA ASP A 108 0.28 -13.48 -3.39
C ASP A 108 -1.17 -13.84 -3.77
N TYR A 109 -1.39 -14.24 -5.03
CA TYR A 109 -2.71 -14.66 -5.49
C TYR A 109 -3.15 -15.99 -4.88
N ILE A 110 -2.22 -16.95 -4.77
CA ILE A 110 -2.47 -18.25 -4.14
C ILE A 110 -2.86 -18.07 -2.67
N GLU A 111 -2.11 -17.25 -1.95
CA GLU A 111 -2.38 -16.93 -0.55
C GLU A 111 -3.72 -16.20 -0.39
N TRP A 112 -4.02 -15.24 -1.27
CA TRP A 112 -5.33 -14.58 -1.27
C TRP A 112 -6.47 -15.57 -1.49
N ARG A 113 -6.35 -16.51 -2.46
CA ARG A 113 -7.38 -17.54 -2.69
C ARG A 113 -7.55 -18.43 -1.46
N ARG A 114 -6.46 -18.82 -0.79
CA ARG A 114 -6.49 -19.59 0.45
C ARG A 114 -7.28 -18.87 1.54
N GLN A 115 -7.06 -17.57 1.72
CA GLN A 115 -7.78 -16.75 2.68
C GLN A 115 -9.29 -16.62 2.35
N GLN A 116 -9.66 -16.71 1.08
CA GLN A 116 -11.07 -16.74 0.63
C GLN A 116 -11.70 -18.15 0.68
N GLY A 117 -10.99 -19.17 1.16
CA GLY A 117 -11.46 -20.55 1.17
C GLY A 117 -11.60 -21.18 -0.22
N MET A 118 -10.96 -20.60 -1.23
CA MET A 118 -11.01 -21.04 -2.63
C MET A 118 -9.89 -22.04 -2.96
N VAL A 119 -9.54 -22.90 -2.01
CA VAL A 119 -8.53 -23.95 -2.25
C VAL A 119 -9.12 -24.94 -3.23
N GLU A 120 -8.53 -25.03 -4.42
CA GLU A 120 -8.81 -26.15 -5.30
C GLU A 120 -8.29 -27.43 -4.66
N SER A 121 -9.21 -28.37 -4.50
CA SER A 121 -9.02 -29.79 -4.21
C SER A 121 -8.17 -30.45 -5.29
N ALA A 122 -6.91 -30.06 -5.45
CA ALA A 122 -5.97 -30.75 -6.30
C ALA A 122 -5.41 -31.99 -5.58
N GLN A 123 -6.30 -32.90 -5.12
CA GLN A 123 -5.93 -34.25 -4.67
C GLN A 123 -7.11 -35.21 -4.37
N SER A 124 -8.32 -34.96 -4.87
CA SER A 124 -9.42 -35.94 -4.75
C SER A 124 -9.87 -36.40 -6.13
N GLN A 125 -9.14 -37.37 -6.68
CA GLN A 125 -9.65 -38.24 -7.73
C GLN A 125 -9.30 -39.69 -7.37
N ASP A 126 -9.72 -40.11 -6.17
CA ASP A 126 -9.94 -41.50 -5.84
C ASP A 126 -11.45 -41.79 -5.89
N ASP A 127 -11.78 -42.93 -6.50
CA ASP A 127 -13.08 -43.60 -6.65
C ASP A 127 -14.13 -43.02 -7.63
N VAL A 128 -14.37 -43.72 -8.76
CA VAL A 128 -15.27 -44.90 -8.83
C VAL A 128 -15.16 -45.61 -10.21
N SER A 129 -14.71 -46.87 -10.15
CA SER A 129 -15.17 -48.09 -10.86
C SER A 129 -15.65 -48.07 -12.34
N GLY A 130 -14.95 -48.86 -13.18
CA GLY A 130 -15.43 -49.34 -14.48
C GLY A 130 -14.32 -50.08 -15.25
N GLY A 131 -14.20 -51.40 -15.05
CA GLY A 131 -12.95 -52.14 -15.32
C GLY A 131 -12.65 -52.56 -16.77
N HIS A 132 -11.39 -52.92 -16.99
CA HIS A 132 -10.97 -54.05 -17.84
C HIS A 132 -9.49 -54.40 -17.55
N LEU A 133 -9.20 -55.70 -17.45
CA LEU A 133 -7.88 -56.31 -17.25
C LEU A 133 -6.92 -55.98 -18.42
N ILE A 134 -5.60 -55.84 -18.17
CA ILE A 134 -4.49 -56.72 -18.64
C ILE A 134 -3.16 -56.27 -17.98
N ALA A 135 -2.36 -57.29 -17.63
CA ALA A 135 -1.03 -57.32 -17.02
C ALA A 135 0.05 -56.33 -17.51
N GLN A 136 0.95 -55.91 -16.62
CA GLN A 136 2.37 -56.33 -16.61
C GLN A 136 3.15 -55.65 -15.47
N GLY A 137 4.13 -56.40 -14.93
CA GLY A 137 4.89 -56.05 -13.75
C GLY A 137 5.80 -54.84 -13.91
N GLY A 138 6.05 -54.19 -12.76
CA GLY A 138 7.09 -53.22 -12.54
C GLY A 138 7.25 -53.07 -11.04
N ILE A 139 8.27 -53.71 -10.48
CA ILE A 139 8.70 -53.49 -9.10
C ILE A 139 9.17 -52.03 -9.05
N SER A 140 8.34 -51.14 -8.53
CA SER A 140 8.70 -49.74 -8.28
C SER A 140 9.45 -49.71 -6.96
N GLU A 141 10.77 -49.79 -7.04
CA GLU A 141 11.65 -49.45 -5.92
C GLU A 141 11.40 -47.98 -5.57
N ASP A 142 10.74 -47.74 -4.45
CA ASP A 142 10.75 -46.42 -3.80
C ASP A 142 12.22 -46.08 -3.50
N PRO A 143 12.77 -44.97 -4.04
CA PRO A 143 14.11 -44.56 -3.69
C PRO A 143 14.07 -44.00 -2.27
N THR A 144 14.58 -44.78 -1.31
CA THR A 144 14.88 -44.29 0.04
C THR A 144 15.81 -43.08 -0.10
N PRO A 145 15.43 -41.90 0.42
CA PRO A 145 16.29 -40.72 0.32
C PRO A 145 17.62 -41.04 1.00
N THR A 146 18.71 -40.88 0.24
CA THR A 146 20.05 -41.14 0.75
C THR A 146 20.34 -40.20 1.93
N PHE A 147 21.14 -40.67 2.88
CA PHE A 147 21.54 -39.91 4.07
C PHE A 147 22.11 -38.51 3.71
N GLU A 148 22.79 -38.39 2.57
CA GLU A 148 23.29 -37.12 2.04
C GLU A 148 22.17 -36.14 1.64
N SER A 149 21.09 -36.62 1.00
CA SER A 149 19.93 -35.78 0.67
C SER A 149 19.21 -35.27 1.91
N LEU A 150 19.10 -36.09 2.96
CA LEU A 150 18.55 -35.67 4.26
C LEU A 150 19.43 -34.61 4.93
N GLN A 151 20.75 -34.77 4.88
CA GLN A 151 21.69 -33.82 5.46
C GLN A 151 21.67 -32.47 4.73
N GLN A 152 21.54 -32.49 3.41
CA GLN A 152 21.40 -31.28 2.59
C GLN A 152 20.07 -30.56 2.85
N ALA A 153 18.96 -31.30 2.89
CA ALA A 153 17.64 -30.76 3.24
C ALA A 153 17.64 -30.11 4.64
N TYR A 154 18.29 -30.75 5.63
CA TYR A 154 18.41 -30.18 6.97
C TYR A 154 19.20 -28.86 6.98
N HIS A 155 20.25 -28.77 6.16
CA HIS A 155 21.06 -27.56 6.05
C HIS A 155 20.31 -26.42 5.36
N GLU A 156 19.50 -26.73 4.35
CA GLU A 156 18.62 -25.76 3.68
C GLU A 156 17.51 -25.26 4.61
N VAL A 157 16.87 -26.15 5.36
CA VAL A 157 15.87 -25.78 6.39
C VAL A 157 16.49 -24.89 7.47
N ALA A 158 17.72 -25.19 7.92
CA ALA A 158 18.41 -24.35 8.89
C ALA A 158 18.73 -22.94 8.35
N LYS A 159 19.10 -22.82 7.07
CA LYS A 159 19.31 -21.53 6.40
C LYS A 159 17.99 -20.76 6.27
N ALA A 160 16.93 -21.42 5.82
CA ALA A 160 15.60 -20.82 5.69
C ALA A 160 15.08 -20.33 7.05
N ALA A 161 15.23 -21.12 8.12
CA ALA A 161 14.87 -20.74 9.48
C ALA A 161 15.63 -19.50 9.96
N LYS A 162 16.93 -19.40 9.66
CA LYS A 162 17.74 -18.23 10.02
C LYS A 162 17.26 -16.96 9.30
N VAL A 163 16.95 -17.06 8.01
CA VAL A 163 16.40 -15.93 7.23
C VAL A 163 15.03 -15.52 7.78
N ALA A 164 14.17 -16.47 8.11
CA ALA A 164 12.86 -16.20 8.70
C ALA A 164 12.96 -15.47 10.05
N ILE A 165 13.90 -15.87 10.92
CA ILE A 165 14.16 -15.19 12.20
C ILE A 165 14.64 -13.75 11.96
N GLU A 166 15.54 -13.53 11.00
CA GLU A 166 16.02 -12.18 10.68
C GLU A 166 14.89 -11.28 10.16
N MET A 167 14.01 -11.80 9.30
CA MET A 167 12.83 -11.09 8.82
C MET A 167 11.85 -10.78 9.96
N ALA A 168 11.61 -11.73 10.87
CA ALA A 168 10.75 -11.51 12.04
C ALA A 168 11.29 -10.42 12.97
N ASN A 169 12.61 -10.37 13.16
CA ASN A 169 13.26 -9.31 13.94
C ASN A 169 13.11 -7.94 13.28
N LYS A 170 13.37 -7.84 11.96
CA LYS A 170 13.16 -6.60 11.20
C LYS A 170 11.71 -6.10 11.28
N ASN A 171 10.74 -7.02 11.14
CA ASN A 171 9.32 -6.69 11.29
C ASN A 171 9.00 -6.18 12.71
N THR A 172 9.60 -6.80 13.74
CA THR A 172 9.42 -6.36 15.12
C THR A 172 9.98 -4.95 15.36
N GLU A 173 11.14 -4.63 14.79
CA GLU A 173 11.73 -3.28 14.86
C GLU A 173 10.88 -2.25 14.13
N MET A 174 10.38 -2.60 12.94
CA MET A 174 9.47 -1.75 12.18
C MET A 174 8.18 -1.44 12.95
N CYS A 175 7.57 -2.45 13.58
CA CYS A 175 6.38 -2.27 14.43
C CYS A 175 6.66 -1.33 15.61
N LYS A 176 7.84 -1.43 16.26
CA LYS A 176 8.24 -0.52 17.33
C LYS A 176 8.43 0.91 16.83
N SER A 177 9.05 1.08 15.66
CA SER A 177 9.24 2.40 15.02
C SER A 177 7.89 3.03 14.70
N MET A 178 6.97 2.27 14.12
CA MET A 178 5.61 2.73 13.80
C MET A 178 4.82 3.14 15.05
N ALA A 179 4.92 2.37 16.13
CA ALA A 179 4.31 2.73 17.42
C ALA A 179 4.86 4.06 17.97
N SER A 180 6.18 4.27 17.88
CA SER A 180 6.80 5.53 18.30
C SER A 180 6.34 6.72 17.45
N LEU A 181 6.21 6.54 16.14
CA LEU A 181 5.70 7.57 15.23
C LEU A 181 4.24 7.93 15.54
N LEU A 182 3.38 6.95 15.84
CA LEU A 182 2.00 7.19 16.26
C LEU A 182 1.93 7.98 17.56
N GLU A 183 2.79 7.66 18.54
CA GLU A 183 2.86 8.42 19.79
C GLU A 183 3.28 9.87 19.55
N GLN A 184 4.28 10.10 18.69
CA GLN A 184 4.69 11.46 18.30
C GLN A 184 3.57 12.22 17.59
N LYS A 185 2.83 11.56 16.67
CA LYS A 185 1.67 12.14 15.98
C LYS A 185 0.61 12.59 16.98
N ILE A 186 0.28 11.75 17.96
CA ILE A 186 -0.70 12.09 19.01
C ILE A 186 -0.23 13.30 19.82
N ARG A 187 1.04 13.33 20.25
CA ARG A 187 1.60 14.47 21.00
C ARG A 187 1.57 15.77 20.18
N LEU A 188 1.87 15.70 18.88
CA LEU A 188 1.80 16.85 17.99
C LEU A 188 0.36 17.33 17.79
N GLN A 189 -0.59 16.41 17.65
CA GLN A 189 -2.01 16.76 17.53
C GLN A 189 -2.50 17.50 18.78
N GLN A 190 -2.17 17.00 19.98
CA GLN A 190 -2.51 17.68 21.24
C GLN A 190 -1.93 19.10 21.33
N LYS A 191 -0.72 19.31 20.80
CA LYS A 191 -0.12 20.66 20.72
C LYS A 191 -0.85 21.56 19.73
N VAL A 192 -1.26 21.03 18.59
CA VAL A 192 -2.05 21.79 17.60
C VAL A 192 -3.37 22.23 18.22
N ASP A 193 -4.09 21.33 18.89
CA ASP A 193 -5.38 21.64 19.51
C ASP A 193 -5.20 22.72 20.62
N SER A 194 -4.17 22.58 21.46
CA SER A 194 -3.85 23.59 22.49
C SER A 194 -3.51 24.96 21.90
N LEU A 195 -2.75 25.01 20.80
CA LEU A 195 -2.43 26.27 20.14
C LEU A 195 -3.66 26.91 19.47
N GLN A 196 -4.60 26.10 18.97
CA GLN A 196 -5.87 26.60 18.42
C GLN A 196 -6.74 27.24 19.50
N GLU A 197 -6.82 26.64 20.70
CA GLU A 197 -7.53 27.21 21.84
C GLU A 197 -6.92 28.56 22.28
N GLU A 198 -5.59 28.63 22.41
CA GLU A 198 -4.90 29.87 22.76
C GLU A 198 -5.07 30.94 21.67
N LEU A 199 -5.04 30.57 20.39
CA LEU A 199 -5.32 31.50 19.30
C LEU A 199 -6.74 32.09 19.44
N ALA A 200 -7.75 31.23 19.63
CA ALA A 200 -9.14 31.68 19.80
C ALA A 200 -9.30 32.60 21.03
N ARG A 201 -8.60 32.31 22.12
CA ARG A 201 -8.57 33.15 23.32
C ARG A 201 -7.97 34.53 23.02
N VAL A 202 -6.79 34.59 22.40
CA VAL A 202 -6.11 35.85 22.06
C VAL A 202 -6.95 36.68 21.08
N GLU A 203 -7.63 36.04 20.12
CA GLU A 203 -8.53 36.74 19.21
C GLU A 203 -9.74 37.35 19.92
N SER A 204 -10.30 36.65 20.90
CA SER A 204 -11.38 37.16 21.76
C SER A 204 -10.91 38.38 22.57
N GLU A 205 -9.74 38.29 23.21
CA GLU A 205 -9.14 39.40 23.97
C GLU A 205 -8.89 40.62 23.06
N ARG A 206 -8.32 40.41 21.87
CA ARG A 206 -8.12 41.47 20.85
C ARG A 206 -9.44 42.14 20.48
N ASN A 207 -10.50 41.37 20.26
CA ASN A 207 -11.81 41.90 19.87
C ASN A 207 -12.46 42.70 21.02
N ASN A 208 -12.30 42.25 22.27
CA ASN A 208 -12.75 42.98 23.45
C ASN A 208 -12.04 44.33 23.58
N LEU A 209 -10.70 44.34 23.48
CA LEU A 209 -9.91 45.57 23.51
C LEU A 209 -10.31 46.55 22.40
N ARG A 210 -10.53 46.07 21.17
CA ARG A 210 -11.04 46.89 20.06
C ARG A 210 -12.41 47.49 20.36
N ARG A 211 -13.31 46.76 21.04
CA ARG A 211 -14.61 47.29 21.47
C ARG A 211 -14.43 48.42 22.49
N ARG A 212 -13.66 48.17 23.56
CA ARG A 212 -13.37 49.17 24.60
C ARG A 212 -12.74 50.45 24.04
N LEU A 213 -11.81 50.31 23.08
CA LEU A 213 -11.17 51.45 22.43
C LEU A 213 -12.18 52.30 21.65
N ARG A 214 -13.10 51.65 20.91
CA ARG A 214 -14.19 52.34 20.21
C ARG A 214 -15.08 53.10 21.20
N ASP A 215 -15.54 52.44 22.26
CA ASP A 215 -16.42 53.04 23.26
C ASP A 215 -15.75 54.27 23.92
N ALA A 216 -14.46 54.18 24.24
CA ALA A 216 -13.69 55.30 24.80
C ALA A 216 -13.52 56.47 23.82
N THR A 217 -13.37 56.20 22.53
CA THR A 217 -13.19 57.22 21.49
C THR A 217 -14.49 58.01 21.24
N PHE A 218 -15.65 57.36 21.36
CA PHE A 218 -16.96 57.99 21.15
C PHE A 218 -17.61 58.55 22.43
N ALA A 219 -17.10 58.22 23.62
CA ALA A 219 -17.53 58.78 24.90
C ALA A 219 -16.86 60.12 25.27
N GLY A 220 -16.25 60.81 24.31
CA GLY A 220 -15.71 62.16 24.52
C GLY A 220 -16.79 63.13 25.03
N PRO A 221 -16.43 64.12 25.88
CA PRO A 221 -17.40 65.00 26.51
C PRO A 221 -18.22 65.72 25.43
N ARG A 222 -19.54 65.49 25.42
CA ARG A 222 -20.49 66.31 24.66
C ARG A 222 -20.24 67.76 25.07
N ARG A 223 -19.56 68.53 24.21
CA ARG A 223 -19.50 69.99 24.36
C ARG A 223 -20.94 70.46 24.37
N GLN A 224 -21.44 70.84 25.54
CA GLN A 224 -22.68 71.58 25.64
C GLN A 224 -22.47 72.87 24.83
N LEU A 225 -23.22 73.02 23.75
CA LEU A 225 -23.23 74.26 22.99
C LEU A 225 -23.74 75.37 23.92
N PRO A 226 -23.08 76.54 23.96
CA PRO A 226 -23.51 77.64 24.80
C PRO A 226 -24.93 78.06 24.38
N SER A 227 -25.85 77.96 25.33
CA SER A 227 -27.22 78.45 25.20
C SER A 227 -27.20 79.97 25.09
N TYR A 228 -27.27 80.49 23.86
CA TYR A 228 -27.57 81.90 23.65
C TYR A 228 -29.02 82.17 24.07
N ARG A 229 -29.21 82.81 25.23
CA ARG A 229 -30.47 83.50 25.57
C ARG A 229 -30.39 84.92 25.05
N GLN A 230 -31.36 85.29 24.22
CA GLN A 230 -31.75 86.67 23.91
C GLN A 230 -32.56 87.25 25.06
#